data_AF-A0A919PLG6-F1
#
_entry.id   AF-A0A919PLG6-F1
#
_cell.length_a   1.000
_cell.length_b   1.000
_cell.length_c   1.000
_cell.angle_alpha   90.00
_cell.angle_beta   90.00
_cell.angle_gamma   90.00
#
_symmetry.space_group_name_H-M   'P 1'
#
loop_
_entity.id
_entity.type
_entity.pdbx_description
1 polymer ?
#
loop_
_entity_poly.entity_id
_entity_poly.type
_entity_poly.pdbx_seq_one_letter_code
_entity_poly.pdbx_strand_id
1 'polypeptide(L)'
;MIGDALRARRQAQHRTLREVSTAANVSLGYLSEIERGQKEASSELLAAICEALGAALSEVLRDVSDTLATSEDLPRVLVPVGAPESGSTSEAGPEPAGPSAPEARLSRGAPKAKVSADAKLSVAVRHDGPLRTTLRATRNPREVVYAA
;
A
#
# COMPACT_ATOMS: atom_id res chain seq x y z
N MET A 1 10.88 -7.70 0.29
CA MET A 1 12.30 -7.63 -0.09
C MET A 1 12.87 -6.22 0.11
N ILE A 2 12.63 -5.25 -0.79
CA ILE A 2 13.10 -3.86 -0.58
C ILE A 2 12.46 -3.23 0.68
N GLY A 3 11.16 -3.45 0.89
CA GLY A 3 10.44 -2.97 2.07
C GLY A 3 11.01 -3.50 3.39
N ASP A 4 11.49 -4.74 3.40
CA ASP A 4 12.11 -5.36 4.58
C ASP A 4 13.46 -4.72 4.90
N ALA A 5 14.27 -4.42 3.87
CA ALA A 5 15.54 -3.71 4.03
C ALA A 5 15.33 -2.28 4.58
N LEU A 6 14.35 -1.54 4.04
CA LEU A 6 13.98 -0.21 4.55
C LEU A 6 13.52 -0.28 6.01
N ARG A 7 12.68 -1.27 6.32
CA ARG A 7 12.18 -1.53 7.68
C ARG A 7 13.29 -1.91 8.65
N ALA A 8 14.29 -2.69 8.21
CA ALA A 8 15.44 -3.08 9.02
C ALA A 8 16.30 -1.86 9.34
N ARG A 9 16.62 -1.02 8.34
CA ARG A 9 17.38 0.23 8.54
C ARG A 9 16.67 1.19 9.49
N ARG A 10 15.37 1.40 9.31
CA ARG A 10 14.59 2.25 10.21
C ARG A 10 14.66 1.76 11.66
N GLN A 11 14.52 0.45 11.88
CA GLN A 11 14.59 -0.15 13.21
C GLN A 11 15.99 -0.09 13.82
N ALA A 12 17.04 -0.28 13.01
CA ALA A 12 18.43 -0.12 13.45
C ALA A 12 18.75 1.31 13.92
N GLN A 13 18.07 2.31 13.36
CA GLN A 13 18.15 3.71 13.79
C GLN A 13 17.23 4.02 14.98
N HIS A 14 16.48 3.06 15.50
CA HIS A 14 15.44 3.25 16.53
C HIS A 14 14.37 4.29 16.15
N ARG A 15 14.13 4.50 14.85
CA ARG A 15 13.17 5.51 14.38
C ARG A 15 11.78 4.94 14.19
N THR A 16 10.78 5.78 14.46
CA THR A 16 9.38 5.40 14.28
C THR A 16 8.94 5.55 12.81
N LEU A 17 7.89 4.83 12.41
CA LEU A 17 7.25 5.04 11.10
C LEU A 17 6.83 6.50 10.89
N ARG A 18 6.35 7.16 11.95
CA ARG A 18 5.92 8.56 11.90
C ARG A 18 7.09 9.47 11.54
N GLU A 19 8.21 9.35 12.24
CA GLU A 19 9.42 10.15 11.97
C GLU A 19 9.92 10.02 10.54
N VAL A 20 10.02 8.79 10.03
CA VAL A 20 10.50 8.56 8.66
C VAL A 20 9.48 9.02 7.63
N SER A 21 8.19 8.75 7.85
CA SER A 21 7.13 9.18 6.93
C SER A 21 7.05 10.70 6.81
N THR A 22 7.23 11.43 7.92
CA THR A 22 7.29 12.89 7.91
C THR A 22 8.53 13.40 7.17
N ALA A 23 9.70 12.81 7.42
CA ALA A 23 10.94 13.20 6.74
C ALA A 23 10.90 12.93 5.23
N ALA A 24 10.28 11.82 4.80
CA ALA A 24 10.13 11.45 3.39
C ALA A 24 8.93 12.12 2.70
N ASN A 25 8.16 12.95 3.41
CA ASN A 25 6.92 13.57 2.92
C ASN A 25 5.91 12.56 2.34
N VAL A 26 5.73 11.43 3.02
CA VAL A 26 4.76 10.38 2.66
C VAL A 26 3.80 10.10 3.82
N SER A 27 2.66 9.50 3.51
CA SER A 27 1.76 9.09 4.60
C SER A 27 2.34 7.91 5.38
N LEU A 28 2.14 7.91 6.70
CA LEU A 28 2.53 6.81 7.58
C LEU A 28 1.96 5.46 7.12
N GLY A 29 0.68 5.44 6.73
CA GLY A 29 0.02 4.24 6.23
C GLY A 29 0.68 3.69 4.96
N TYR A 30 1.05 4.58 4.04
CA TYR A 30 1.72 4.17 2.80
C TYR A 30 3.13 3.63 3.06
N LEU A 31 3.93 4.28 3.92
CA LEU A 31 5.24 3.73 4.32
C LEU A 31 5.08 2.36 5.00
N SER A 32 4.07 2.19 5.85
CA SER A 32 3.77 0.90 6.47
C SER A 32 3.40 -0.19 5.46
N GLU A 33 2.64 0.14 4.41
CA GLU A 33 2.33 -0.79 3.33
C GLU A 33 3.58 -1.18 2.53
N ILE A 34 4.48 -0.22 2.24
CA ILE A 34 5.76 -0.48 1.56
C ILE A 34 6.65 -1.39 2.40
N GLU A 35 6.82 -1.12 3.69
CA GLU A 35 7.64 -1.93 4.60
C GLU A 35 7.13 -3.38 4.75
N ARG A 36 5.85 -3.62 4.45
CA ARG A 36 5.23 -4.95 4.46
C ARG A 36 5.19 -5.59 3.06
N GLY A 37 5.77 -4.95 2.06
CA GLY A 37 5.75 -5.40 0.66
C GLY A 37 4.36 -5.41 0.01
N GLN A 38 3.40 -4.65 0.55
CA GLN A 38 2.03 -4.57 0.02
C GLN A 38 1.87 -3.52 -1.08
N LYS A 39 2.82 -2.58 -1.16
CA LYS A 39 2.86 -1.52 -2.16
C LYS A 39 4.26 -1.43 -2.74
N GLU A 40 4.31 -1.26 -4.06
CA GLU A 40 5.51 -0.84 -4.76
C GLU A 40 5.70 0.68 -4.59
N ALA A 41 6.94 1.10 -4.36
CA ALA A 41 7.30 2.51 -4.31
C ALA A 41 7.69 2.98 -5.71
N SER A 42 7.28 4.19 -6.11
CA SER A 42 7.88 4.83 -7.29
C SER A 42 9.36 5.13 -7.02
N SER A 43 10.16 5.29 -8.08
CA SER A 43 11.58 5.61 -7.94
C SER A 43 11.83 6.92 -7.18
N GLU A 44 10.98 7.94 -7.38
CA GLU A 44 11.04 9.19 -6.61
C GLU A 44 10.75 8.98 -5.12
N LEU A 45 9.73 8.17 -4.82
CA LEU A 45 9.33 7.91 -3.43
C LEU A 45 10.35 7.03 -2.71
N LEU A 46 10.93 6.06 -3.41
CA LEU A 46 12.02 5.25 -2.90
C LEU A 46 13.24 6.12 -2.59
N ALA A 47 13.60 7.05 -3.47
CA ALA A 47 14.68 8.00 -3.25
C ALA A 47 14.42 8.86 -2.00
N ALA A 48 13.21 9.41 -1.86
CA ALA A 48 12.82 10.22 -0.69
C ALA A 48 12.89 9.42 0.63
N ILE A 49 12.50 8.13 0.61
CA ILE A 49 12.61 7.27 1.80
C ILE A 49 14.08 6.95 2.12
N CYS A 50 14.91 6.69 1.11
CA CYS A 50 16.35 6.44 1.29
C CYS A 50 17.04 7.68 1.88
N GLU A 51 16.74 8.87 1.34
CA GLU A 51 17.24 10.15 1.85
C GLU A 51 16.79 10.37 3.30
N ALA A 52 15.51 10.15 3.60
CA ALA A 52 14.98 10.27 4.95
C ALA A 52 15.67 9.32 5.94
N LEU A 53 16.15 8.17 5.49
CA LEU A 53 16.93 7.21 6.27
C LEU A 53 18.44 7.49 6.25
N GLY A 54 18.91 8.51 5.54
CA GLY A 54 20.33 8.83 5.40
C GLY A 54 21.14 7.73 4.71
N ALA A 55 20.52 6.99 3.79
CA ALA A 55 21.13 5.85 3.10
C ALA A 55 21.21 6.09 1.59
N ALA A 56 22.31 5.65 0.97
CA ALA A 56 22.37 5.57 -0.47
C ALA A 56 21.58 4.36 -0.98
N LEU A 57 20.91 4.49 -2.14
CA LEU A 57 20.13 3.40 -2.73
C LEU A 57 20.98 2.12 -2.96
N SER A 58 22.25 2.27 -3.33
CA SER A 58 23.18 1.16 -3.52
C SER A 58 23.39 0.33 -2.25
N GLU A 59 23.37 0.96 -1.07
CA GLU A 59 23.50 0.27 0.21
C GLU A 59 22.22 -0.50 0.55
N VAL A 60 21.05 0.11 0.32
CA VAL A 60 19.76 -0.56 0.52
C VAL A 60 19.64 -1.79 -0.39
N LEU A 61 20.07 -1.67 -1.65
CA LEU A 61 20.09 -2.78 -2.59
C LEU A 61 21.09 -3.87 -2.18
N ARG A 62 22.22 -3.50 -1.57
CA ARG A 62 23.16 -4.45 -1.00
C ARG A 62 22.52 -5.26 0.13
N ASP A 63 21.80 -4.62 1.05
CA ASP A 63 21.10 -5.33 2.13
C ASP A 63 20.07 -6.34 1.57
N VAL A 64 19.39 -5.96 0.47
CA VAL A 64 18.48 -6.88 -0.23
C VAL A 64 19.25 -8.05 -0.83
N SER A 65 20.37 -7.80 -1.52
CA SER A 65 21.24 -8.84 -2.06
C SER A 65 21.74 -9.80 -0.97
N ASP A 66 22.17 -9.29 0.17
CA ASP A 66 22.67 -10.10 1.29
C ASP A 66 21.55 -10.98 1.89
N THR A 67 20.35 -10.41 2.01
CA THR A 67 19.15 -11.14 2.47
C THR A 67 18.77 -12.26 1.48
N LEU A 68 18.85 -11.97 0.18
CA LEU A 68 18.57 -12.95 -0.88
C LEU A 68 19.62 -14.07 -0.88
N ALA A 69 20.90 -13.72 -0.83
CA ALA A 69 22.00 -14.70 -0.78
C ALA A 69 21.84 -15.65 0.42
N THR A 70 21.49 -15.09 1.59
CA THR A 70 21.21 -15.91 2.79
C THR A 70 20.01 -16.84 2.59
N SER A 71 18.98 -16.36 1.88
CA SER A 71 17.78 -17.16 1.59
C SER A 71 18.04 -18.27 0.56
N GLU A 72 18.99 -18.05 -0.36
CA GLU A 72 19.39 -19.03 -1.38
C GLU A 72 20.29 -20.13 -0.83
N ASP A 73 21.13 -19.83 0.17
CA ASP A 73 22.03 -20.79 0.81
C ASP A 73 21.31 -21.76 1.76
N LEU A 74 20.06 -21.45 2.15
CA LEU A 74 19.26 -22.36 2.94
C LEU A 74 18.87 -23.60 2.11
N PRO A 75 19.13 -24.83 2.61
CA PRO A 75 18.74 -26.04 1.91
C PRO A 75 17.22 -26.07 1.71
N ARG A 76 16.77 -25.99 0.45
CA ARG A 76 15.35 -26.16 0.12
C ARG A 76 14.92 -27.57 0.49
N VAL A 77 14.26 -27.70 1.64
CA VAL A 77 13.53 -28.92 2.01
C VAL A 77 12.32 -29.02 1.09
N LEU A 78 12.47 -29.77 -0.01
CA LEU A 78 11.36 -30.13 -0.88
C LEU A 78 10.57 -31.23 -0.19
N VAL A 79 9.42 -30.89 0.38
CA VAL A 79 8.46 -31.89 0.85
C VAL A 79 7.74 -32.43 -0.38
N PRO A 80 7.72 -33.76 -0.62
CA PRO A 80 6.95 -34.31 -1.72
C PRO A 80 5.49 -33.92 -1.57
N VAL A 81 4.92 -33.30 -2.60
CA VAL A 81 3.48 -33.07 -2.64
C VAL A 81 2.83 -34.45 -2.74
N GLY A 82 2.10 -34.84 -1.69
CA GLY A 82 1.37 -36.11 -1.69
C GLY A 82 0.45 -36.16 -2.92
N ALA A 83 0.49 -37.28 -3.63
CA ALA A 83 -0.40 -37.54 -4.76
C ALA A 83 -1.86 -37.29 -4.34
N PRO A 84 -2.75 -36.85 -5.27
CA PRO A 84 -4.17 -36.76 -4.94
C PRO A 84 -4.67 -38.15 -4.56
N GLU A 85 -5.02 -38.31 -3.29
CA GLU A 85 -5.75 -39.46 -2.76
C GLU A 85 -7.08 -39.55 -3.53
N SER A 86 -7.13 -40.42 -4.55
CA SER A 86 -8.36 -40.77 -5.27
C SER A 86 -9.10 -41.87 -4.49
N GLY A 87 -10.28 -41.53 -3.99
CA GLY A 87 -11.28 -42.45 -3.40
C GLY A 87 -11.85 -41.87 -2.11
N SER A 88 -13.15 -41.65 -1.90
CA SER A 88 -14.32 -42.43 -2.32
C SER A 88 -15.58 -41.54 -2.36
N THR A 89 -16.45 -41.82 -3.32
CA THR A 89 -17.81 -41.29 -3.47
C THR A 89 -18.79 -41.88 -2.45
N SER A 90 -19.61 -41.00 -1.89
CA SER A 90 -21.06 -41.14 -1.60
C SER A 90 -21.56 -42.15 -0.56
N GLU A 91 -22.24 -41.62 0.47
CA GLU A 91 -23.59 -42.08 0.84
C GLU A 91 -24.41 -40.93 1.44
N ALA A 92 -25.73 -40.97 1.21
CA ALA A 92 -26.65 -39.83 1.15
C ALA A 92 -27.67 -39.77 2.30
N GLY A 93 -27.97 -38.53 2.76
CA GLY A 93 -29.26 -38.03 3.29
C GLY A 93 -29.76 -38.52 4.67
N PRO A 94 -30.76 -37.82 5.29
CA PRO A 94 -31.65 -36.81 4.70
C PRO A 94 -31.77 -35.46 5.46
N GLU A 95 -32.42 -34.54 4.76
CA GLU A 95 -32.87 -33.19 5.15
C GLU A 95 -33.86 -33.18 6.35
N PRO A 96 -34.07 -32.03 7.04
CA PRO A 96 -35.19 -31.18 6.62
C PRO A 96 -35.07 -29.65 6.88
N ALA A 97 -35.77 -28.90 6.00
CA ALA A 97 -36.61 -27.72 6.25
C ALA A 97 -36.03 -26.42 6.87
N GLY A 98 -36.10 -25.32 6.09
CA GLY A 98 -35.88 -23.92 6.52
C GLY A 98 -37.05 -23.31 7.31
N PRO A 99 -37.37 -21.99 7.23
CA PRO A 99 -36.67 -20.87 6.58
C PRO A 99 -36.40 -19.69 7.56
N SER A 100 -35.54 -18.72 7.20
CA SER A 100 -35.79 -17.27 7.40
C SER A 100 -34.59 -16.39 7.03
N ALA A 101 -34.79 -15.55 6.01
CA ALA A 101 -34.11 -14.25 5.91
C ALA A 101 -34.74 -13.29 6.95
N PRO A 102 -34.08 -12.17 7.27
CA PRO A 102 -34.34 -11.00 6.45
C PRO A 102 -33.12 -10.11 6.15
N GLU A 103 -33.39 -9.26 5.17
CA GLU A 103 -32.57 -8.26 4.54
C GLU A 103 -31.95 -7.23 5.51
N ALA A 104 -30.74 -6.78 5.17
CA ALA A 104 -30.26 -5.45 5.55
C ALA A 104 -29.57 -4.78 4.35
N ARG A 105 -30.38 -4.05 3.58
CA ARG A 105 -29.96 -2.93 2.72
C ARG A 105 -29.50 -1.76 3.59
N LEU A 106 -28.83 -0.80 2.94
CA LEU A 106 -28.24 0.48 3.38
C LEU A 106 -26.74 0.38 3.71
N SER A 107 -25.83 1.21 3.20
CA SER A 107 -25.91 2.37 2.30
C SER A 107 -24.48 2.59 1.77
N ARG A 108 -24.29 2.53 0.45
CA ARG A 108 -22.98 2.74 -0.19
C ARG A 108 -22.80 4.24 -0.43
N GLY A 109 -22.38 4.96 0.61
CA GLY A 109 -21.98 6.36 0.54
C GLY A 109 -20.57 6.49 -0.05
N ALA A 110 -20.45 7.17 -1.19
CA ALA A 110 -19.18 7.42 -1.88
C ALA A 110 -18.20 8.23 -1.01
N PRO A 111 -16.91 7.85 -0.91
CA PRO A 111 -15.92 8.69 -0.25
C PRO A 111 -15.58 9.89 -1.14
N LYS A 112 -16.03 11.09 -0.75
CA LYS A 112 -15.52 12.35 -1.30
C LYS A 112 -14.14 12.61 -0.70
N ALA A 113 -13.09 12.09 -1.32
CA ALA A 113 -11.73 12.49 -0.99
C ALA A 113 -11.51 13.93 -1.49
N LYS A 114 -11.33 14.88 -0.56
CA LYS A 114 -10.80 16.22 -0.85
C LYS A 114 -9.28 16.16 -0.66
N VAL A 115 -8.52 16.24 -1.74
CA VAL A 115 -7.08 16.49 -1.68
C VAL A 115 -6.89 18.01 -1.75
N SER A 116 -6.41 18.60 -0.66
CA SER A 116 -6.00 20.00 -0.64
C SER A 116 -4.58 20.07 -1.20
N ALA A 117 -4.42 20.72 -2.35
CA ALA A 117 -3.14 21.04 -2.94
C ALA A 117 -3.08 22.55 -3.13
N ASP A 118 -2.19 23.20 -2.38
CA ASP A 118 -1.88 24.63 -2.41
C ASP A 118 -3.05 25.58 -2.06
N ALA A 119 -2.82 26.53 -1.14
CA ALA A 119 -3.87 27.39 -0.55
C ALA A 119 -4.66 28.26 -1.56
N LYS A 120 -4.26 28.25 -2.84
CA LYS A 120 -4.82 29.07 -3.93
C LYS A 120 -5.57 28.26 -5.00
N LEU A 121 -5.59 26.93 -4.92
CA LEU A 121 -6.24 26.06 -5.92
C LEU A 121 -7.08 24.97 -5.24
N SER A 122 -8.39 24.92 -5.52
CA SER A 122 -9.24 23.82 -5.07
C SER A 122 -9.45 22.84 -6.23
N VAL A 123 -9.08 21.56 -6.06
CA VAL A 123 -9.31 20.50 -7.05
C VAL A 123 -10.26 19.46 -6.46
N ALA A 124 -11.34 19.15 -7.18
CA ALA A 124 -12.29 18.10 -6.83
C ALA A 124 -12.24 16.99 -7.89
N VAL A 125 -12.06 15.76 -7.44
CA VAL A 125 -12.06 14.55 -8.28
C VAL A 125 -13.39 13.83 -8.09
N ARG A 126 -14.07 13.51 -9.19
CA ARG A 126 -15.27 12.67 -9.20
C ARG A 126 -15.02 11.46 -10.08
N HIS A 127 -15.40 10.28 -9.60
CA HIS A 127 -15.38 9.05 -10.37
C HIS A 127 -16.81 8.74 -10.80
N ASP A 128 -17.10 8.91 -12.09
CA ASP A 128 -18.43 8.71 -12.69
C ASP A 128 -18.61 7.26 -13.22
N GLY A 129 -17.58 6.43 -13.12
CA GLY A 129 -17.60 5.01 -13.46
C GLY A 129 -16.21 4.37 -13.33
N PRO A 130 -16.08 3.05 -13.59
CA PRO A 130 -14.81 2.33 -13.42
C PRO A 130 -13.70 2.82 -14.36
N LEU A 131 -14.06 3.51 -15.45
CA LEU A 131 -13.14 4.04 -16.46
C LEU A 131 -13.32 5.55 -16.71
N ARG A 132 -14.19 6.25 -15.95
CA ARG A 132 -14.43 7.69 -16.13
C ARG A 132 -14.20 8.44 -14.83
N THR A 133 -13.23 9.35 -14.88
CA THR A 133 -12.92 10.29 -13.80
C THR A 133 -13.02 11.71 -14.35
N THR A 134 -13.81 12.55 -13.70
CA THR A 134 -13.95 13.97 -14.01
C THR A 134 -13.21 14.80 -12.95
N LEU A 135 -12.38 15.73 -13.42
CA LEU A 135 -11.62 16.65 -12.57
C LEU A 135 -12.24 18.05 -12.70
N ARG A 136 -12.54 18.69 -11.56
CA ARG A 136 -12.99 20.08 -11.51
C ARG A 136 -12.03 20.90 -10.67
N ALA A 137 -11.32 21.83 -11.29
CA ALA A 137 -10.46 22.78 -10.61
C ALA A 137 -11.14 24.15 -10.52
N THR A 138 -11.08 24.78 -9.35
CA THR A 138 -11.51 26.17 -9.13
C THR A 138 -10.36 26.94 -8.49
N ARG A 139 -9.89 27.99 -9.16
CA ARG A 139 -8.86 28.91 -8.66
C ARG A 139 -9.54 30.13 -8.04
N ASN A 140 -9.13 30.53 -6.84
CA ASN A 140 -9.67 31.73 -6.18
C ASN A 140 -8.85 32.96 -6.62
N PRO A 141 -9.41 33.92 -7.38
CA PRO A 141 -8.64 35.01 -7.99
C PRO A 141 -8.48 36.25 -7.09
N ARG A 142 -8.33 36.09 -5.77
CA ARG A 142 -8.13 37.24 -4.86
C ARG A 142 -6.66 37.42 -4.49
N GLU A 143 -5.92 38.03 -5.42
CA GLU A 143 -4.87 39.03 -5.17
C GLU A 143 -4.27 39.45 -6.52
N VAL A 144 -4.77 40.56 -7.08
CA VAL A 144 -4.03 41.35 -8.04
C VAL A 144 -3.29 42.39 -7.22
N VAL A 145 -2.04 42.11 -6.88
CA VAL A 145 -1.15 43.14 -6.32
C VAL A 145 -0.70 43.99 -7.50
N TYR A 146 -1.30 45.18 -7.65
CA TYR A 146 -0.71 46.26 -8.43
C TYR A 146 0.52 46.75 -7.67
N ALA A 147 1.72 46.51 -8.21
CA ALA A 147 2.90 47.26 -7.82
C ALA A 147 2.94 48.55 -8.67
N ALA A 148 2.99 49.70 -7.99
CA ALA A 148 3.26 51.01 -8.58
C ALA A 148 4.77 51.27 -8.61
#